data_AF-A0AAQ6IED2-F1
#
_entry.id   AF-A0AAQ6IED2-F1
#
_cell.length_a   1.000
_cell.length_b   1.000
_cell.length_c   1.000
_cell.angle_alpha   90.00
_cell.angle_beta   90.00
_cell.angle_gamma   90.00
#
_symmetry.space_group_name_H-M   'P 1'
#
loop_
_entity.id
_entity.type
_entity.pdbx_description
1 polymer ?
#
loop_
_entity_poly.entity_id
_entity_poly.type
_entity_poly.pdbx_seq_one_letter_code
_entity_poly.pdbx_strand_id
1 'polypeptide(L)'
;MEIVSMLLSVLYVSGTLADCPNDSHLSITAPQKIEALSGSCLMIPCNFRTKSNEQFSSTRITFGAWIKSDYKFGNYANNVIINSSGTVNKYPMKITGNLSQKNCTTLFSNLITTYTDTYYFRIENEPFRATAVCDPLQINVKDSLSPRIKISRVNLKEKESVTISCSAFTPCPHSPPKLTWSLQQDPHNNREENTDGTFTTQIQETITLSDKHDGYYISCSATYPVNEGRDVRTAETQETLSVSCKTTRVCCWILSAHEADFNRHS
;
A
#
# COMPACT_ATOMS: atom_id res chain seq x y z
N MET A 1 -51.55 8.36 -7.70
CA MET A 1 -50.98 7.08 -7.28
C MET A 1 -49.47 7.24 -7.37
N GLU A 2 -48.89 7.81 -6.31
CA GLU A 2 -47.46 8.11 -6.19
C GLU A 2 -46.86 7.01 -5.31
N ILE A 3 -45.96 6.20 -5.87
CA ILE A 3 -45.26 5.15 -5.12
C ILE A 3 -43.96 5.77 -4.61
N VAL A 4 -43.93 6.15 -3.33
CA VAL A 4 -42.70 6.56 -2.65
C VAL A 4 -41.91 5.28 -2.34
N SER A 5 -40.89 5.02 -3.15
CA SER A 5 -39.91 3.96 -2.91
C SER A 5 -38.99 4.35 -1.75
N MET A 6 -39.20 3.76 -0.57
CA MET A 6 -38.23 3.85 0.53
C MET A 6 -37.07 2.88 0.25
N LEU A 7 -35.94 3.43 -0.20
CA LEU A 7 -34.67 2.70 -0.24
C LEU A 7 -34.14 2.54 1.19
N LEU A 8 -34.23 1.32 1.72
CA LEU A 8 -33.56 0.90 2.95
C LEU A 8 -32.05 0.83 2.71
N SER A 9 -31.35 1.89 3.08
CA SER A 9 -29.89 1.94 3.14
C SER A 9 -29.40 1.08 4.31
N VAL A 10 -29.11 -0.20 4.06
CA VAL A 10 -28.43 -1.07 5.03
C VAL A 10 -26.95 -0.69 5.05
N LEU A 11 -26.56 0.16 5.99
CA LEU A 11 -25.16 0.43 6.29
C LEU A 11 -24.57 -0.78 7.02
N TYR A 12 -23.86 -1.64 6.29
CA TYR A 12 -23.00 -2.66 6.89
C TYR A 12 -21.76 -1.97 7.48
N VAL A 13 -21.85 -1.57 8.76
CA VAL A 13 -20.67 -1.22 9.56
C VAL A 13 -20.16 -2.51 10.20
N SER A 14 -19.48 -3.35 9.42
CA SER A 14 -18.71 -4.46 9.95
C SER A 14 -17.29 -3.98 10.26
N GLY A 15 -17.15 -3.28 11.38
CA GLY A 15 -15.87 -2.97 11.99
C GLY A 15 -15.98 -3.26 13.47
N THR A 16 -15.50 -4.42 13.91
CA THR A 16 -15.29 -4.68 15.34
C THR A 16 -14.15 -3.79 15.82
N LEU A 17 -14.48 -2.55 16.21
CA LEU A 17 -13.61 -1.77 17.09
C LEU A 17 -13.53 -2.56 18.39
N ALA A 18 -12.38 -3.20 18.63
CA ALA A 18 -12.07 -3.67 19.97
C ALA A 18 -12.21 -2.47 20.92
N ASP A 19 -12.99 -2.64 21.99
CA ASP A 19 -13.28 -1.56 22.92
C ASP A 19 -11.96 -1.01 23.47
N CYS A 20 -11.70 0.24 23.15
CA CYS A 20 -10.47 0.92 23.49
C CYS A 20 -10.45 1.16 25.02
N PRO A 21 -9.36 0.83 25.73
CA PRO A 21 -9.28 1.15 27.15
C PRO A 21 -9.53 2.65 27.37
N ASN A 22 -10.49 2.99 28.24
CA ASN A 22 -10.91 4.38 28.51
C ASN A 22 -9.76 5.32 28.95
N ASP A 23 -8.64 4.75 29.38
CA ASP A 23 -7.43 5.44 29.85
C ASP A 23 -6.34 5.59 28.78
N SER A 24 -6.66 5.45 27.48
CA SER A 24 -5.69 5.78 26.43
C SER A 24 -5.40 7.28 26.39
N HIS A 25 -4.19 7.68 26.77
CA HIS A 25 -3.74 9.08 26.80
C HIS A 25 -2.93 9.50 25.57
N LEU A 26 -2.61 8.56 24.69
CA LEU A 26 -1.86 8.75 23.45
C LEU A 26 -2.64 8.17 22.28
N SER A 27 -2.70 8.91 21.19
CA SER A 27 -3.12 8.38 19.89
C SER A 27 -2.06 8.64 18.84
N ILE A 28 -2.01 7.78 17.83
CA ILE A 28 -1.18 8.01 16.64
C ILE A 28 -2.02 8.05 15.38
N THR A 29 -1.61 8.90 14.44
CA THR A 29 -2.06 8.89 13.06
C THR A 29 -0.98 8.19 12.25
N ALA A 30 -1.23 6.93 11.93
CA ALA A 30 -0.44 6.08 11.06
C ALA A 30 -1.41 5.15 10.30
N PRO A 31 -0.99 4.55 9.17
CA PRO A 31 -1.82 3.55 8.51
C PRO A 31 -2.09 2.37 9.45
N GLN A 32 -3.32 1.86 9.49
CA GLN A 32 -3.67 0.74 10.37
C GLN A 32 -3.00 -0.57 9.95
N LYS A 33 -2.81 -0.75 8.64
CA LYS A 33 -2.16 -1.93 8.06
C LYS A 33 -1.28 -1.49 6.91
N ILE A 34 -0.04 -1.98 6.88
CA ILE A 34 0.92 -1.71 5.82
C ILE A 34 1.52 -3.01 5.31
N GLU A 35 1.63 -3.14 3.99
CA GLU A 35 2.38 -4.22 3.37
C GLU A 35 3.83 -3.80 3.15
N ALA A 36 4.75 -4.71 3.43
CA ALA A 36 6.18 -4.49 3.29
C ALA A 36 6.81 -5.62 2.47
N LEU A 37 7.95 -5.33 1.84
CA LEU A 37 8.69 -6.32 1.05
C LEU A 37 9.90 -6.83 1.83
N SER A 38 10.05 -8.14 1.92
CA SER A 38 11.22 -8.78 2.52
C SER A 38 12.51 -8.39 1.77
N GLY A 39 13.55 -8.02 2.52
CA GLY A 39 14.81 -7.48 2.03
C GLY A 39 14.77 -5.98 1.69
N SER A 40 13.60 -5.33 1.75
CA SER A 40 13.46 -3.88 1.55
C SER A 40 13.37 -3.15 2.89
N CYS A 41 13.14 -1.84 2.85
CA CYS A 41 12.80 -1.02 4.01
C CYS A 41 11.30 -0.67 4.01
N LEU A 42 10.84 -0.05 5.10
CA LEU A 42 9.51 0.54 5.22
C LEU A 42 9.60 1.86 5.97
N MET A 43 9.12 2.94 5.38
CA MET A 43 8.86 4.19 6.09
C MET A 43 7.44 4.18 6.62
N ILE A 44 7.30 4.27 7.93
CA ILE A 44 6.03 4.34 8.64
C ILE A 44 5.72 5.83 8.87
N PRO A 45 4.83 6.45 8.08
CA PRO A 45 4.36 7.80 8.39
C PRO A 45 3.60 7.78 9.70
N CYS A 46 3.97 8.68 10.62
CA CYS A 46 3.42 8.67 11.97
C CYS A 46 3.47 10.07 12.59
N ASN A 47 2.33 10.50 13.13
CA ASN A 47 2.24 11.62 14.06
C ASN A 47 1.49 11.18 15.32
N PHE A 48 1.79 11.77 16.47
CA PHE A 48 1.07 11.44 17.71
C PHE A 48 0.33 12.64 18.30
N ARG A 49 -0.71 12.35 19.06
CA ARG A 49 -1.50 13.34 19.82
C ARG A 49 -1.69 12.83 21.24
N THR A 50 -1.73 13.77 22.17
CA THR A 50 -2.01 13.49 23.58
C THR A 50 -3.40 13.99 23.92
N LYS A 51 -4.10 13.30 24.82
CA LYS A 51 -5.47 13.66 25.23
C LYS A 51 -5.55 15.07 25.83
N SER A 52 -4.51 15.49 26.56
CA SER A 52 -4.30 16.87 26.99
C SER A 52 -2.94 17.37 26.53
N ASN A 53 -2.89 18.63 26.06
CA ASN A 53 -1.63 19.28 25.69
C ASN A 53 -0.73 19.58 26.90
N GLU A 54 -1.29 19.66 28.11
CA GLU A 54 -0.51 19.92 29.32
C GLU A 54 0.37 18.73 29.73
N GLN A 55 0.04 17.53 29.23
CA GLN A 55 0.77 16.31 29.53
C GLN A 55 2.10 16.22 28.76
N PHE A 56 2.17 16.80 27.56
CA PHE A 56 3.35 16.74 26.71
C PHE A 56 4.04 18.09 26.62
N SER A 57 5.37 18.08 26.73
CA SER A 57 6.21 19.27 26.55
C SER A 57 7.21 19.05 25.44
N SER A 58 7.14 19.88 24.40
CA SER A 58 8.06 19.85 23.25
C SER A 58 9.50 20.21 23.59
N THR A 59 9.72 20.92 24.70
CA THR A 59 11.05 21.33 25.19
C THR A 59 11.74 20.25 26.00
N ARG A 60 11.00 19.24 26.49
CA ARG A 60 11.58 18.12 27.23
C ARG A 60 12.14 17.08 26.27
N ILE A 61 13.19 16.41 26.74
CA ILE A 61 13.73 15.24 26.05
C ILE A 61 12.59 14.22 25.91
N THR A 62 12.38 13.77 24.68
CA THR A 62 11.33 12.82 24.34
C THR A 62 11.96 11.60 23.70
N PHE A 63 11.63 10.43 24.23
CA PHE A 63 11.98 9.16 23.59
C PHE A 63 10.73 8.49 23.04
N GLY A 64 10.91 7.76 21.95
CA GLY A 64 9.88 6.92 21.35
C GLY A 64 10.31 5.46 21.37
N ALA A 65 9.35 4.57 21.49
CA ALA A 65 9.57 3.13 21.46
C ALA A 65 8.49 2.44 20.62
N TRP A 66 8.89 1.36 19.95
CA TRP A 66 7.96 0.42 19.32
C TRP A 66 7.90 -0.86 20.13
N ILE A 67 6.69 -1.32 20.38
CA ILE A 67 6.37 -2.52 21.16
C ILE A 67 5.66 -3.51 20.24
N LYS A 68 6.14 -4.74 20.20
CA LYS A 68 5.64 -5.81 19.34
C LYS A 68 4.62 -6.68 20.09
N SER A 69 3.57 -7.11 19.40
CA SER A 69 2.56 -8.10 19.82
C SER A 69 1.63 -7.70 20.99
N ASP A 70 2.17 -7.31 22.15
CA ASP A 70 1.39 -6.87 23.32
C ASP A 70 1.92 -5.51 23.83
N TYR A 71 1.03 -4.53 23.92
CA TYR A 71 1.29 -3.15 24.31
C TYR A 71 1.74 -2.96 25.77
N LYS A 72 1.61 -3.98 26.63
CA LYS A 72 1.94 -3.93 28.07
C LYS A 72 3.44 -3.84 28.31
N PHE A 73 3.96 -2.62 28.22
CA PHE A 73 5.37 -2.26 28.35
C PHE A 73 6.05 -2.83 29.62
N GLY A 74 5.39 -2.77 30.78
CA GLY A 74 5.98 -3.18 32.07
C GLY A 74 5.98 -4.70 32.32
N ASN A 75 5.02 -5.44 31.77
CA ASN A 75 4.87 -6.88 32.02
C ASN A 75 5.71 -7.73 31.06
N TYR A 76 6.02 -7.18 29.89
CA TYR A 76 6.73 -7.88 28.83
C TYR A 76 7.82 -6.99 28.21
N ALA A 77 8.85 -6.64 28.98
CA ALA A 77 9.98 -5.84 28.50
C ALA A 77 10.64 -6.42 27.23
N ASN A 78 10.49 -7.73 26.99
CA ASN A 78 10.95 -8.39 25.78
C ASN A 78 10.23 -7.94 24.50
N ASN A 79 9.01 -7.39 24.61
CA ASN A 79 8.23 -6.90 23.48
C ASN A 79 8.71 -5.53 22.97
N VAL A 80 9.46 -4.77 23.77
CA VAL A 80 10.09 -3.54 23.30
C VAL A 80 11.18 -3.92 22.30
N ILE A 81 10.99 -3.52 21.05
CA ILE A 81 11.93 -3.86 19.96
C ILE A 81 12.94 -2.75 19.73
N ILE A 82 12.55 -1.49 19.89
CA ILE A 82 13.43 -0.32 19.86
C ILE A 82 13.00 0.68 20.92
N ASN A 83 13.97 1.41 21.45
CA ASN A 83 13.77 2.62 22.25
C ASN A 83 14.81 3.66 21.84
N SER A 84 14.36 4.86 21.45
CA SER A 84 15.25 5.90 20.91
C SER A 84 16.22 6.49 21.95
N SER A 85 16.10 6.14 23.23
CA SER A 85 17.14 6.42 24.24
C SER A 85 18.43 5.60 24.01
N GLY A 86 18.40 4.58 23.15
CA GLY A 86 19.53 3.68 22.89
C GLY A 86 19.61 2.47 23.82
N THR A 87 18.70 2.36 24.80
CA THR A 87 18.66 1.25 25.76
C THR A 87 18.24 -0.09 25.15
N VAL A 88 17.44 -0.06 24.08
CA VAL A 88 16.93 -1.25 23.39
C VAL A 88 17.00 -1.03 21.88
N ASN A 89 17.64 -1.94 21.16
CA ASN A 89 17.75 -1.92 19.70
C ASN A 89 17.81 -3.34 19.12
N LYS A 90 16.70 -4.09 19.24
CA LYS A 90 16.61 -5.47 18.76
C LYS A 90 16.33 -5.54 17.25
N TYR A 91 15.61 -4.55 16.74
CA TYR A 91 15.13 -4.50 15.37
C TYR A 91 15.80 -3.32 14.65
N PRO A 92 16.06 -3.42 13.34
CA PRO A 92 16.64 -2.34 12.53
C PRO A 92 15.65 -1.19 12.25
N MET A 93 14.98 -0.70 13.29
CA MET A 93 14.12 0.47 13.23
C MET A 93 14.84 1.71 13.77
N LYS A 94 14.56 2.86 13.17
CA LYS A 94 15.02 4.17 13.62
C LYS A 94 13.89 5.17 13.50
N ILE A 95 13.56 5.83 14.62
CA ILE A 95 12.66 6.98 14.59
C ILE A 95 13.43 8.13 13.93
N THR A 96 12.95 8.56 12.77
CA THR A 96 13.54 9.63 11.95
C THR A 96 12.78 10.95 12.12
N GLY A 97 11.52 10.88 12.55
CA GLY A 97 10.70 12.05 12.88
C GLY A 97 11.18 12.79 14.13
N ASN A 98 10.90 14.10 14.17
CA ASN A 98 11.16 14.93 15.34
C ASN A 98 10.04 14.78 16.39
N LEU A 99 10.32 14.04 17.46
CA LEU A 99 9.35 13.78 18.53
C LEU A 99 8.90 15.05 19.28
N SER A 100 9.75 16.08 19.40
CA SER A 100 9.36 17.37 19.96
C SER A 100 8.29 18.08 19.12
N GLN A 101 8.22 17.77 17.83
CA GLN A 101 7.18 18.25 16.90
C GLN A 101 6.04 17.24 16.73
N LYS A 102 5.94 16.24 17.62
CA LYS A 102 4.96 15.16 17.58
C LYS A 102 5.03 14.26 16.34
N ASN A 103 6.16 14.27 15.64
CA ASN A 103 6.41 13.42 14.48
C ASN A 103 7.13 12.14 14.91
N CYS A 104 6.45 11.00 14.78
CA CYS A 104 6.95 9.66 15.14
C CYS A 104 7.35 8.82 13.92
N THR A 105 7.53 9.46 12.75
CA THR A 105 7.91 8.77 11.52
C THR A 105 9.12 7.88 11.76
N THR A 106 9.00 6.62 11.35
CA THR A 106 9.99 5.58 11.66
C THR A 106 10.41 4.88 10.38
N LEU A 107 11.73 4.73 10.20
CA LEU A 107 12.30 3.90 9.15
C LEU A 107 12.56 2.50 9.72
N PHE A 108 12.03 1.47 9.08
CA PHE A 108 12.29 0.07 9.38
C PHE A 108 13.09 -0.55 8.23
N SER A 109 14.39 -0.74 8.42
CA SER A 109 15.31 -1.23 7.38
C SER A 109 15.37 -2.75 7.33
N ASN A 110 15.75 -3.30 6.18
CA ASN A 110 16.04 -4.73 6.00
C ASN A 110 14.98 -5.67 6.62
N LEU A 111 13.73 -5.48 6.21
CA LEU A 111 12.59 -6.27 6.67
C LEU A 111 12.75 -7.74 6.33
N ILE A 112 12.31 -8.61 7.23
CA ILE A 112 12.21 -10.06 7.00
C ILE A 112 10.82 -10.53 7.39
N THR A 113 10.38 -11.66 6.84
CA THR A 113 9.02 -12.19 7.02
C THR A 113 8.64 -12.42 8.49
N THR A 114 9.60 -12.74 9.37
CA THR A 114 9.38 -12.89 10.82
C THR A 114 9.10 -11.57 11.56
N TYR A 115 9.21 -10.43 10.88
CA TYR A 115 8.80 -9.11 11.40
C TYR A 115 7.32 -8.80 11.09
N THR A 116 6.58 -9.70 10.45
CA THR A 116 5.11 -9.57 10.37
C THR A 116 4.50 -9.66 11.77
N ASP A 117 3.87 -8.58 12.23
CA ASP A 117 3.22 -8.51 13.54
C ASP A 117 2.37 -7.24 13.67
N THR A 118 1.78 -7.08 14.86
CA THR A 118 1.15 -5.85 15.33
C THR A 118 2.13 -5.07 16.21
N TYR A 119 2.21 -3.77 15.98
CA TYR A 119 3.14 -2.86 16.64
C TYR A 119 2.39 -1.70 17.30
N TYR A 120 2.86 -1.31 18.49
CA TYR A 120 2.31 -0.21 19.27
C TYR A 120 3.39 0.84 19.52
N PHE A 121 3.04 2.10 19.32
CA PHE A 121 3.94 3.21 19.58
C PHE A 121 3.79 3.71 21.01
N ARG A 122 4.92 4.05 21.64
CA ARG A 122 4.99 4.60 22.98
C ARG A 122 5.89 5.82 23.01
N ILE A 123 5.54 6.79 23.85
CA ILE A 123 6.40 7.94 24.16
C ILE A 123 6.78 7.98 25.65
N GLU A 124 7.99 8.46 25.90
CA GLU A 124 8.53 8.81 27.21
C GLU A 124 8.90 10.31 27.19
N ASN A 125 8.14 11.15 27.87
CA ASN A 125 8.29 12.60 27.97
C ASN A 125 8.04 13.04 29.42
N GLU A 126 8.99 12.74 30.31
CA GLU A 126 8.79 12.83 31.77
C GLU A 126 8.05 14.09 32.25
N PRO A 127 7.08 13.97 33.18
CA PRO A 127 6.62 12.73 33.83
C PRO A 127 5.58 11.95 33.01
N PHE A 128 5.29 12.39 31.78
CA PHE A 128 4.27 11.79 30.94
C PHE A 128 4.82 10.63 30.13
N ARG A 129 4.14 9.49 30.24
CA ARG A 129 4.51 8.26 29.54
C ARG A 129 3.25 7.54 29.11
N ALA A 130 3.13 7.22 27.83
CA ALA A 130 1.90 6.62 27.31
C ALA A 130 2.16 5.76 26.08
N THR A 131 1.33 4.73 25.91
CA THR A 131 1.32 3.83 24.74
C THR A 131 0.02 4.05 23.98
N ALA A 132 0.10 4.16 22.64
CA ALA A 132 -1.06 4.28 21.77
C ALA A 132 -1.68 2.89 21.54
N VAL A 133 -2.42 2.42 22.54
CA VAL A 133 -3.01 1.06 22.55
C VAL A 133 -4.16 0.91 21.55
N CYS A 134 -4.80 2.03 21.20
CA CYS A 134 -5.96 2.11 20.32
C CYS A 134 -5.63 2.18 18.84
N ASP A 135 -4.39 2.51 18.52
CA ASP A 135 -3.94 2.73 17.16
C ASP A 135 -2.79 1.75 16.83
N PRO A 136 -3.04 0.41 16.90
CA PRO A 136 -2.03 -0.56 16.51
C PRO A 136 -1.74 -0.45 15.01
N LEU A 137 -0.46 -0.59 14.67
CA LEU A 137 0.01 -0.75 13.31
C LEU A 137 0.26 -2.22 13.01
N GLN A 138 -0.49 -2.79 12.06
CA GLN A 138 -0.21 -4.12 11.53
C GLN A 138 0.77 -4.02 10.36
N ILE A 139 1.93 -4.65 10.47
CA ILE A 139 2.90 -4.77 9.37
C ILE A 139 2.83 -6.19 8.83
N ASN A 140 2.57 -6.33 7.52
CA ASN A 140 2.58 -7.61 6.83
C ASN A 140 3.74 -7.66 5.82
N VAL A 141 4.81 -8.37 6.18
CA VAL A 141 5.99 -8.52 5.34
C VAL A 141 5.78 -9.70 4.39
N LYS A 142 5.78 -9.41 3.09
CA LYS A 142 5.62 -10.38 2.01
C LYS A 142 6.93 -10.56 1.25
N ASP A 143 7.04 -11.69 0.57
CA ASP A 143 8.15 -11.95 -0.35
C ASP A 143 7.98 -11.27 -1.72
N SER A 144 6.76 -10.83 -2.04
CA SER A 144 6.43 -10.18 -3.31
C SER A 144 5.36 -9.12 -3.09
N LEU A 145 5.48 -8.00 -3.80
CA LEU A 145 4.50 -6.91 -3.86
C LEU A 145 4.13 -6.68 -5.32
N SER A 146 3.00 -7.23 -5.74
CA SER A 146 2.52 -7.08 -7.12
C SER A 146 2.03 -5.66 -7.40
N PRO A 147 2.30 -5.12 -8.61
CA PRO A 147 1.68 -3.88 -9.04
C PRO A 147 0.18 -4.08 -9.28
N ARG A 148 -0.56 -2.98 -9.35
CA ARG A 148 -1.98 -2.95 -9.69
C ARG A 148 -2.17 -2.22 -11.00
N ILE A 149 -2.88 -2.86 -11.93
CA ILE A 149 -3.35 -2.22 -13.16
C ILE A 149 -4.75 -1.62 -12.90
N LYS A 150 -4.99 -0.42 -13.40
CA LYS A 150 -6.30 0.24 -13.42
C LYS A 150 -6.58 0.75 -14.83
N ILE A 151 -7.80 0.53 -15.29
CA ILE A 151 -8.28 1.04 -16.57
C ILE A 151 -9.37 2.07 -16.24
N SER A 152 -9.33 3.25 -16.86
CA SER A 152 -10.25 4.35 -16.54
C SER A 152 -11.72 4.06 -16.85
N ARG A 153 -12.00 2.98 -17.59
CA ARG A 153 -13.33 2.52 -17.97
C ARG A 153 -13.43 1.01 -17.89
N VAL A 154 -14.63 0.51 -17.57
CA VAL A 154 -14.94 -0.93 -17.55
C VAL A 154 -15.37 -1.42 -18.94
N ASN A 155 -16.31 -0.72 -19.57
CA ASN A 155 -16.82 -1.09 -20.89
C ASN A 155 -16.00 -0.44 -21.99
N LEU A 156 -15.06 -1.21 -22.54
CA LEU A 156 -14.17 -0.73 -23.59
C LEU A 156 -14.85 -0.83 -24.95
N LYS A 157 -14.79 0.26 -25.71
CA LYS A 157 -15.36 0.35 -27.07
C LYS A 157 -14.30 0.84 -28.03
N GLU A 158 -14.31 0.28 -29.22
CA GLU A 158 -13.45 0.73 -30.31
C GLU A 158 -13.61 2.25 -30.54
N LYS A 159 -12.49 2.92 -30.87
CA LYS A 159 -12.37 4.36 -31.13
C LYS A 159 -12.54 5.25 -29.90
N GLU A 160 -12.81 4.69 -28.73
CA GLU A 160 -12.74 5.45 -27.48
C GLU A 160 -11.30 5.50 -26.96
N SER A 161 -10.92 6.62 -26.36
CA SER A 161 -9.65 6.74 -25.65
C SER A 161 -9.83 6.38 -24.18
N VAL A 162 -8.92 5.56 -23.67
CA VAL A 162 -8.88 5.14 -22.26
C VAL A 162 -7.49 5.38 -21.68
N THR A 163 -7.46 5.68 -20.40
CA THR A 163 -6.20 5.83 -19.65
C THR A 163 -6.00 4.56 -18.86
N ILE A 164 -4.87 3.92 -19.06
CA ILE A 164 -4.44 2.75 -18.31
C ILE A 164 -3.32 3.22 -17.40
N SER A 165 -3.40 2.87 -16.13
CA SER A 165 -2.32 3.10 -15.18
C SER A 165 -1.89 1.80 -14.53
N CYS A 166 -0.61 1.73 -14.24
CA CYS A 166 -0.05 0.70 -13.40
C CYS A 166 0.64 1.36 -12.20
N SER A 167 0.30 0.93 -10.99
CA SER A 167 0.84 1.49 -9.77
C SER A 167 1.37 0.43 -8.81
N ALA A 168 2.38 0.77 -8.03
CA ALA A 168 2.95 -0.13 -7.02
C ALA A 168 3.28 0.66 -5.76
N PHE A 169 3.10 0.01 -4.60
CA PHE A 169 3.42 0.62 -3.31
C PHE A 169 4.92 0.91 -3.20
N THR A 170 5.27 2.05 -2.61
CA THR A 170 6.64 2.52 -2.43
C THR A 170 6.98 2.54 -0.95
N PRO A 171 7.43 1.40 -0.38
CA PRO A 171 7.68 1.28 1.05
C PRO A 171 8.91 2.11 1.48
N CYS A 172 9.86 2.34 0.57
CA CYS A 172 11.06 3.15 0.76
C CYS A 172 11.05 4.38 -0.17
N PRO A 173 10.80 5.61 0.33
CA PRO A 173 10.75 6.79 -0.54
C PRO A 173 12.07 7.09 -1.27
N HIS A 174 13.20 6.74 -0.66
CA HIS A 174 14.54 6.90 -1.24
C HIS A 174 14.95 5.75 -2.17
N SER A 175 14.15 4.69 -2.27
CA SER A 175 14.42 3.54 -3.14
C SER A 175 13.11 3.02 -3.74
N PRO A 176 12.45 3.83 -4.58
CA PRO A 176 11.19 3.46 -5.19
C PRO A 176 11.35 2.28 -6.17
N PRO A 177 10.27 1.50 -6.40
CA PRO A 177 10.29 0.49 -7.45
C PRO A 177 10.38 1.13 -8.84
N LYS A 178 10.99 0.40 -9.77
CA LYS A 178 10.92 0.70 -11.21
C LYS A 178 9.76 -0.07 -11.81
N LEU A 179 8.82 0.66 -12.42
CA LEU A 179 7.70 0.10 -13.18
C LEU A 179 8.00 0.06 -14.68
N THR A 180 7.60 -1.05 -15.29
CA THR A 180 7.65 -1.29 -16.73
C THR A 180 6.38 -2.02 -17.16
N TRP A 181 6.00 -1.91 -18.42
CA TRP A 181 4.83 -2.61 -18.95
C TRP A 181 4.93 -2.87 -20.45
N SER A 182 3.94 -3.57 -21.02
CA SER A 182 3.90 -3.91 -22.44
C SER A 182 3.43 -2.79 -23.38
N LEU A 183 2.86 -1.68 -22.85
CA LEU A 183 2.26 -0.62 -23.67
C LEU A 183 3.27 0.39 -24.23
N GLN A 184 4.33 0.68 -23.49
CA GLN A 184 5.33 1.69 -23.85
C GLN A 184 6.70 1.30 -23.32
N GLN A 185 7.74 1.56 -24.10
CA GLN A 185 9.13 1.45 -23.65
C GLN A 185 9.51 2.62 -22.73
N ASP A 186 10.23 2.31 -21.65
CA ASP A 186 10.74 3.27 -20.67
C ASP A 186 9.70 4.32 -20.20
N PRO A 187 8.57 3.88 -19.62
CA PRO A 187 7.54 4.79 -19.15
C PRO A 187 8.05 5.69 -18.02
N HIS A 188 7.58 6.94 -17.99
CA HIS A 188 7.96 7.88 -16.95
C HIS A 188 7.33 7.47 -15.60
N ASN A 189 8.18 7.08 -14.66
CA ASN A 189 7.79 6.62 -13.33
C ASN A 189 7.53 7.83 -12.42
N ASN A 190 6.27 8.10 -12.14
CA ASN A 190 5.84 9.18 -11.26
C ASN A 190 5.66 8.66 -9.83
N ARG A 191 6.12 9.43 -8.85
CA ARG A 191 5.87 9.15 -7.43
C ARG A 191 4.75 10.04 -6.91
N GLU A 192 3.79 9.45 -6.24
CA GLU A 192 2.65 10.11 -5.60
C GLU A 192 2.66 9.85 -4.09
N GLU A 193 2.26 10.85 -3.31
CA GLU A 193 2.03 10.74 -1.87
C GLU A 193 0.53 10.50 -1.63
N ASN A 194 0.22 9.41 -0.95
CA ASN A 194 -1.14 9.03 -0.60
C ASN A 194 -1.62 9.85 0.62
N THR A 195 -2.94 9.90 0.82
CA THR A 195 -3.55 10.65 1.93
C THR A 195 -3.16 10.13 3.33
N ASP A 196 -2.71 8.88 3.43
CA ASP A 196 -2.20 8.27 4.65
C ASP A 196 -0.69 8.50 4.89
N GLY A 197 -0.06 9.33 4.04
CA GLY A 197 1.37 9.65 4.10
C GLY A 197 2.29 8.58 3.53
N THR A 198 1.74 7.50 2.97
CA THR A 198 2.53 6.50 2.24
C THR A 198 2.77 6.94 0.80
N PHE A 199 3.63 6.23 0.07
CA PHE A 199 3.96 6.58 -1.32
C PHE A 199 3.61 5.46 -2.29
N THR A 200 3.30 5.86 -3.51
CA THR A 200 3.03 4.98 -4.64
C THR A 200 3.87 5.42 -5.83
N THR A 201 4.46 4.49 -6.56
CA THR A 201 5.01 4.76 -7.90
C THR A 201 3.96 4.37 -8.94
N GLN A 202 3.78 5.18 -9.98
CA GLN A 202 2.80 4.94 -11.04
C GLN A 202 3.36 5.31 -12.42
N ILE A 203 2.98 4.51 -13.41
CA ILE A 203 3.08 4.81 -14.83
C ILE A 203 1.68 4.86 -15.44
N GLN A 204 1.48 5.66 -16.48
CA GLN A 204 0.19 5.79 -17.14
C GLN A 204 0.36 6.13 -18.62
N GLU A 205 -0.63 5.74 -19.41
CA GLU A 205 -0.67 5.98 -20.85
C GLU A 205 -2.13 6.06 -21.29
N THR A 206 -2.40 6.92 -22.25
CA THR A 206 -3.72 7.04 -22.87
C THR A 206 -3.67 6.50 -24.27
N ILE A 207 -4.42 5.43 -24.52
CA ILE A 207 -4.50 4.80 -25.84
C ILE A 207 -5.89 4.99 -26.44
N THR A 208 -5.96 5.07 -27.76
CA THR A 208 -7.23 4.99 -28.49
C THR A 208 -7.46 3.53 -28.90
N LEU A 209 -8.56 2.96 -28.43
CA LEU A 209 -8.87 1.55 -28.62
C LEU A 209 -9.18 1.24 -30.08
N SER A 210 -8.77 0.05 -30.50
CA SER A 210 -9.05 -0.52 -31.81
C SER A 210 -9.36 -2.01 -31.69
N ASP A 211 -9.77 -2.64 -32.79
CA ASP A 211 -9.96 -4.09 -32.92
C ASP A 211 -8.75 -4.92 -32.43
N LYS A 212 -7.53 -4.46 -32.68
CA LYS A 212 -6.29 -5.12 -32.23
C LYS A 212 -6.11 -5.19 -30.71
N HIS A 213 -6.85 -4.40 -29.96
CA HIS A 213 -6.75 -4.35 -28.50
C HIS A 213 -7.69 -5.35 -27.82
N ASP A 214 -8.62 -5.98 -28.54
CA ASP A 214 -9.45 -7.04 -27.97
C ASP A 214 -8.61 -8.31 -27.73
N GLY A 215 -8.64 -8.85 -26.52
CA GLY A 215 -7.80 -9.97 -26.10
C GLY A 215 -6.33 -9.62 -25.85
N TYR A 216 -5.94 -8.34 -25.95
CA TYR A 216 -4.57 -7.90 -25.68
C TYR A 216 -4.26 -7.95 -24.18
N TYR A 217 -3.12 -8.55 -23.83
CA TYR A 217 -2.65 -8.65 -22.44
C TYR A 217 -1.71 -7.49 -22.11
N ILE A 218 -2.12 -6.67 -21.14
CA ILE A 218 -1.25 -5.68 -20.52
C ILE A 218 -0.49 -6.39 -19.42
N SER A 219 0.81 -6.52 -19.57
CA SER A 219 1.70 -6.97 -18.51
C SER A 219 2.36 -5.75 -17.88
N CYS A 220 2.28 -5.64 -16.55
CA CYS A 220 3.00 -4.64 -15.79
C CYS A 220 3.85 -5.29 -14.70
N SER A 221 5.11 -4.87 -14.62
CA SER A 221 6.10 -5.36 -13.67
C SER A 221 6.58 -4.25 -12.74
N ALA A 222 6.74 -4.58 -11.45
CA ALA A 222 7.37 -3.73 -10.45
C ALA A 222 8.66 -4.39 -9.95
N THR A 223 9.78 -3.68 -10.12
CA THR A 223 11.11 -4.14 -9.69
C THR A 223 11.60 -3.30 -8.51
N TYR A 224 11.75 -3.95 -7.36
CA TYR A 224 12.16 -3.34 -6.11
C TYR A 224 13.64 -3.61 -5.80
N PRO A 225 14.42 -2.58 -5.46
CA PRO A 225 15.74 -2.78 -4.84
C PRO A 225 15.58 -3.43 -3.45
N VAL A 226 16.36 -4.47 -3.19
CA VAL A 226 16.42 -5.16 -1.89
C VAL A 226 17.87 -5.41 -1.48
N ASN A 227 18.08 -5.80 -0.22
CA ASN A 227 19.40 -6.10 0.35
C ASN A 227 20.38 -4.93 0.16
N GLU A 228 19.91 -3.71 0.44
CA GLU A 228 20.65 -2.46 0.27
C GLU A 228 21.00 -2.15 -1.20
N GLY A 229 20.17 -2.61 -2.12
CA GLY A 229 20.32 -2.37 -3.56
C GLY A 229 21.27 -3.35 -4.26
N ARG A 230 21.72 -4.40 -3.57
CA ARG A 230 22.56 -5.45 -4.16
C ARG A 230 21.78 -6.44 -5.01
N ASP A 231 20.51 -6.65 -4.65
CA ASP A 231 19.60 -7.55 -5.34
C ASP A 231 18.30 -6.82 -5.71
N VAL A 232 17.49 -7.46 -6.55
CA VAL A 232 16.17 -6.97 -6.91
C VAL A 232 15.11 -8.05 -6.72
N ARG A 233 13.88 -7.63 -6.41
CA ARG A 233 12.69 -8.48 -6.44
C ARG A 233 11.69 -7.90 -7.42
N THR A 234 11.21 -8.73 -8.33
CA THR A 234 10.26 -8.34 -9.36
C THR A 234 8.95 -9.09 -9.19
N ALA A 235 7.85 -8.38 -9.33
CA ALA A 235 6.50 -8.94 -9.36
C ALA A 235 5.76 -8.40 -10.57
N GLU A 236 4.95 -9.26 -11.19
CA GLU A 236 4.20 -8.93 -12.39
C GLU A 236 2.70 -9.13 -12.15
N THR A 237 1.90 -8.26 -12.78
CA THR A 237 0.45 -8.37 -12.87
C THR A 237 0.04 -8.23 -14.33
N GLN A 238 -0.93 -9.03 -14.75
CA GLN A 238 -1.46 -8.99 -16.11
C GLN A 238 -2.95 -8.69 -16.09
N GLU A 239 -3.42 -7.90 -17.06
CA GLU A 239 -4.84 -7.63 -17.29
C GLU A 239 -5.14 -7.73 -18.79
N THR A 240 -6.25 -8.38 -19.13
CA THR A 240 -6.69 -8.52 -20.53
C THR A 240 -7.70 -7.45 -20.87
N LEU A 241 -7.49 -6.77 -22.00
CA LEU A 241 -8.46 -5.83 -22.55
C LEU A 241 -9.56 -6.59 -23.29
N SER A 242 -10.82 -6.26 -23.00
CA SER A 242 -11.99 -6.78 -23.73
C SER A 242 -12.72 -5.63 -24.40
N VAL A 243 -12.51 -5.46 -25.71
CA VAL A 243 -12.96 -4.29 -26.48
C VAL A 243 -14.13 -4.67 -27.38
N SER A 244 -15.28 -4.05 -27.14
CA SER A 244 -16.45 -4.22 -28.01
C SER A 244 -16.29 -3.44 -29.32
N CYS A 245 -16.32 -4.17 -30.44
CA CYS A 245 -16.23 -3.61 -31.79
C CYS A 245 -17.64 -3.28 -32.32
N LYS A 246 -17.81 -2.11 -32.96
CA LYS A 246 -19.12 -1.66 -33.49
C LYS A 246 -19.56 -2.38 -34.77
N THR A 247 -18.64 -3.06 -35.46
CA THR A 247 -18.90 -3.58 -36.81
C THR A 247 -18.97 -5.10 -36.80
N THR A 248 -20.18 -5.64 -36.87
CA THR A 248 -20.54 -7.06 -37.00
C THR A 248 -20.04 -7.74 -38.29
N ARG A 249 -19.07 -7.17 -39.01
CA ARG A 249 -18.62 -7.66 -40.33
C ARG A 249 -17.16 -8.07 -40.44
N VAL A 250 -16.32 -7.94 -39.40
CA VAL A 250 -14.89 -8.29 -39.52
C VAL A 250 -14.43 -9.36 -38.51
N CYS A 251 -15.17 -9.65 -37.44
CA CYS A 251 -14.82 -10.75 -36.53
C CYS A 251 -15.08 -12.17 -37.09
N CYS A 252 -15.71 -12.30 -38.27
CA CYS A 252 -15.91 -13.62 -38.89
C CYS A 252 -14.76 -14.10 -39.79
N TRP A 253 -13.68 -13.34 -40.00
CA TRP A 253 -12.63 -13.84 -40.89
C TRP A 253 -11.80 -14.98 -40.26
N ILE A 254 -11.79 -15.13 -38.93
CA ILE A 254 -11.06 -16.22 -38.27
C ILE A 254 -11.91 -17.49 -38.13
N LEU A 255 -13.24 -17.39 -38.02
CA LEU A 255 -14.12 -18.58 -38.03
C LEU A 255 -14.45 -19.06 -39.45
N SER A 256 -14.56 -18.17 -40.44
CA SER A 256 -14.90 -18.56 -41.82
C SER A 256 -13.74 -19.18 -42.60
N ALA A 257 -12.49 -18.89 -42.22
CA ALA A 257 -11.32 -19.46 -42.90
C ALA A 257 -11.11 -20.94 -42.54
N HIS A 258 -11.55 -21.39 -41.36
CA HIS A 258 -11.46 -22.79 -40.97
C HIS A 258 -12.56 -23.66 -41.59
N GLU A 259 -13.73 -23.09 -41.86
CA GLU A 259 -14.87 -23.81 -42.46
C GLU A 259 -14.80 -23.88 -44.00
N ALA A 260 -14.07 -22.95 -44.65
CA ALA A 260 -13.84 -22.95 -46.09
C ALA A 260 -12.74 -23.93 -46.55
N ASP A 261 -11.79 -24.30 -45.68
CA ASP A 261 -10.76 -25.31 -45.99
C ASP A 261 -11.25 -26.76 -45.76
N PHE A 262 -12.22 -26.97 -44.85
CA PHE A 262 -12.79 -28.30 -44.60
C PHE A 262 -13.69 -28.78 -45.75
N ASN A 263 -14.42 -27.88 -46.42
CA ASN A 263 -15.31 -28.22 -47.54
C ASN A 263 -14.63 -28.25 -48.92
N ARG A 264 -13.29 -28.13 -48.98
CA ARG A 264 -12.53 -28.24 -50.24
C ARG A 264 -11.79 -29.57 -50.41
N HIS A 265 -11.87 -30.46 -49.42
CA HIS A 265 -11.21 -31.78 -49.39
C HIS A 265 -12.18 -32.95 -49.14
N SER A 266 -13.48 -32.77 -49.44
CA SER A 266 -14.50 -33.83 -49.41
C SER A 266 -15.25 -33.91 -50.73
#